data_AF-U5WXX3-F1
#
_entry.id   AF-U5WXX3-F1
#
_cell.length_a   1.000
_cell.length_b   1.000
_cell.length_c   1.000
_cell.angle_alpha   90.00
_cell.angle_beta   90.00
_cell.angle_gamma   90.00
#
_symmetry.space_group_name_H-M   'P 1'
#
loop_
_entity.id
_entity.type
_entity.pdbx_description
1 polymer ?
#
loop_
_entity_poly.entity_id
_entity_poly.type
_entity_poly.pdbx_seq_one_letter_code
_entity_poly.pdbx_strand_id
1 'polypeptide(L)' 'MSLRQARDWLGRFELRPGFEVVLTPAAPLDPIGEPQRTRNVLADMSEHGATTIAATFVSTCLQHYLESLQALAELAAA' A
#
# COMPACT_ATOMS: atom_id res chain seq x y z
N MET A 1 13.44 -6.54 1.31
CA MET A 1 13.56 -5.66 2.50
C MET A 1 12.21 -5.64 3.20
N SER A 2 12.15 -5.79 4.52
CA SER A 2 10.89 -5.71 5.27
C SER A 2 10.50 -4.26 5.58
N LEU A 3 9.21 -4.02 5.87
CA LEU A 3 8.71 -2.69 6.27
C LEU A 3 9.41 -2.16 7.53
N ARG A 4 9.65 -3.04 8.51
CA ARG A 4 10.42 -2.74 9.71
C ARG A 4 11.85 -2.31 9.38
N GLN A 5 12.55 -3.02 8.49
CA GLN A 5 13.90 -2.66 8.09
C GLN A 5 13.95 -1.27 7.42
N ALA A 6 12.98 -0.97 6.57
CA ALA A 6 12.88 0.35 5.93
C ALA A 6 12.72 1.46 6.97
N ARG A 7 11.79 1.27 7.92
CA ARG A 7 11.55 2.21 9.03
C ARG A 7 12.81 2.41 9.87
N ASP A 8 13.50 1.34 10.23
CA ASP A 8 14.70 1.40 11.07
C ASP A 8 15.87 2.10 10.38
N TRP A 9 15.94 2.06 9.04
CA TRP A 9 16.92 2.82 8.28
C TRP A 9 16.56 4.30 8.20
N LEU A 10 15.30 4.61 7.89
CA LEU A 10 14.81 5.99 7.78
C LEU A 10 14.84 6.73 9.13
N GLY A 11 14.57 6.03 10.23
CA GLY A 11 14.61 6.59 11.59
C GLY A 11 16.00 7.04 12.05
N ARG A 12 17.06 6.79 11.28
CA ARG A 12 18.42 7.30 11.54
C ARG A 12 18.64 8.72 11.03
N PHE A 13 17.68 9.29 10.31
CA PHE A 13 17.77 10.59 9.68
C PHE A 13 16.59 11.48 10.08
N GLU A 14 16.81 12.78 10.14
CA GLU A 14 15.71 13.75 10.20
C GLU A 14 15.10 13.91 8.82
N LEU A 15 13.87 13.44 8.64
CA LEU A 15 13.14 13.56 7.38
C LEU A 15 12.59 14.98 7.23
N ARG A 16 12.96 15.64 6.14
CA ARG A 16 12.47 16.99 5.82
C ARG A 16 10.97 16.94 5.49
N PRO A 17 10.20 18.00 5.79
CA PRO A 17 8.84 18.13 5.29
C PRO A 17 8.79 17.94 3.78
N GLY A 18 7.83 17.17 3.28
CA GLY A 18 7.69 16.83 1.86
C GLY A 18 8.52 15.61 1.40
N PHE A 19 9.26 14.95 2.28
CA PHE A 19 9.88 13.67 1.95
C PHE A 19 8.82 12.57 1.88
N GLU A 20 8.75 11.86 0.74
CA GLU A 20 7.85 10.73 0.55
C GLU A 20 8.57 9.39 0.69
N VAL A 21 7.95 8.48 1.43
CA VAL A 21 8.33 7.08 1.54
C VAL A 21 7.38 6.27 0.67
N VAL A 22 7.81 5.96 -0.55
CA VAL A 22 7.04 5.18 -1.51
C VAL A 22 7.37 3.70 -1.35
N LEU A 23 6.40 2.87 -0.95
CA LEU A 23 6.58 1.43 -0.77
C LEU A 23 5.59 0.64 -1.62
N THR A 24 6.05 -0.49 -2.16
CA THR A 24 5.21 -1.45 -2.90
C THR A 24 4.86 -2.62 -1.99
N PRO A 25 3.59 -3.07 -1.97
CA PRO A 25 3.22 -4.30 -1.28
C PRO A 25 4.05 -5.51 -1.76
N ALA A 26 4.35 -6.44 -0.85
CA ALA A 26 5.15 -7.63 -1.18
C ALA A 26 4.44 -8.59 -2.15
N ALA A 27 3.12 -8.52 -2.24
CA ALA A 27 2.30 -9.28 -3.18
C ALA A 27 1.21 -8.35 -3.76
N PRO A 28 0.69 -8.64 -4.97
CA PRO A 28 -0.44 -7.91 -5.52
C PRO A 28 -1.62 -7.89 -4.55
N LEU A 29 -2.27 -6.74 -4.45
CA LEU A 29 -3.48 -6.57 -3.67
C LEU A 29 -4.66 -7.19 -4.41
N ASP A 30 -5.63 -7.63 -3.63
CA ASP A 30 -6.92 -8.09 -4.12
C ASP A 30 -8.02 -7.41 -3.29
N PRO A 31 -8.36 -6.16 -3.60
CA PRO A 31 -9.36 -5.40 -2.85
C PRO A 31 -10.78 -5.96 -3.02
N ILE A 32 -11.03 -6.78 -4.04
CA ILE A 32 -12.34 -7.38 -4.32
C ILE A 32 -12.47 -8.74 -3.62
N GLY A 33 -11.54 -9.65 -3.87
CA GLY A 33 -11.54 -11.01 -3.33
C GLY A 33 -11.07 -11.10 -1.89
N GLU A 34 -10.15 -10.23 -1.47
CA GLU A 34 -9.52 -10.25 -0.15
C GLU A 34 -9.50 -8.84 0.52
N PRO A 35 -10.65 -8.18 0.71
CA PRO A 35 -10.73 -6.78 1.15
C PRO A 35 -10.10 -6.55 2.53
N GLN A 36 -10.32 -7.46 3.48
CA GLN A 36 -9.76 -7.31 4.84
C GLN A 36 -8.24 -7.48 4.83
N ARG A 37 -7.73 -8.43 4.04
CA ARG A 37 -6.28 -8.60 3.88
C ARG A 37 -5.66 -7.37 3.24
N THR A 38 -6.32 -6.81 2.22
CA THR A 38 -5.90 -5.55 1.59
C THR A 38 -5.83 -4.42 2.62
N ARG A 39 -6.87 -4.21 3.44
CA ARG A 39 -6.83 -3.20 4.52
C ARG A 39 -5.67 -3.42 5.48
N ASN A 40 -5.46 -4.66 5.92
CA ASN A 40 -4.39 -4.97 6.86
C ASN A 40 -3.01 -4.66 6.28
N VAL A 41 -2.79 -4.96 5.00
CA VAL A 41 -1.53 -4.62 4.31
C VAL A 41 -1.34 -3.11 4.22
N LEU A 42 -2.38 -2.35 3.85
CA LEU A 42 -2.30 -0.89 3.78
C LEU A 42 -2.00 -0.29 5.16
N ALA A 43 -2.70 -0.74 6.19
CA ALA A 43 -2.49 -0.29 7.57
C ALA A 43 -1.07 -0.58 8.06
N ASP A 44 -0.57 -1.81 7.86
CA ASP A 44 0.79 -2.20 8.26
C ASP A 44 1.86 -1.35 7.53
N MET A 45 1.67 -1.06 6.24
CA MET A 45 2.57 -0.20 5.48
C MET A 45 2.57 1.24 6.00
N SER A 46 1.39 1.81 6.28
CA SER A 46 1.26 3.14 6.86
C SER A 46 1.85 3.23 8.27
N GLU A 47 1.63 2.23 9.13
CA GLU A 47 2.23 2.13 10.47
C GLU A 47 3.76 2.08 10.44
N HIS A 48 4.34 1.58 9.34
CA HIS A 48 5.78 1.54 9.12
C HIS A 48 6.34 2.78 8.40
N GLY A 49 5.50 3.80 8.19
CA GLY A 49 5.92 5.11 7.66
C GLY A 49 5.85 5.25 6.15
N ALA A 50 5.12 4.37 5.45
CA ALA A 50 4.80 4.61 4.04
C ALA A 50 3.91 5.85 3.91
N THR A 51 4.32 6.80 3.08
CA THR A 51 3.49 7.96 2.72
C THR A 51 2.69 7.68 1.44
N THR A 52 3.26 6.88 0.54
CA THR A 52 2.67 6.53 -0.75
C THR A 52 2.80 5.03 -0.94
N ILE A 53 1.68 4.34 -1.21
CA ILE A 53 1.68 2.90 -1.46
C ILE A 53 1.48 2.68 -2.96
N ALA A 54 2.49 2.14 -3.62
CA ALA A 54 2.42 1.77 -5.02
C ALA A 54 1.64 0.45 -5.18
N ALA A 55 0.31 0.55 -5.16
CA ALA A 55 -0.60 -0.59 -5.26
C ALA A 55 -0.43 -1.32 -6.59
N THR A 56 -0.36 -2.65 -6.54
CA THR A 56 -0.28 -3.53 -7.69
C THR A 56 -1.42 -4.54 -7.64
N PHE A 57 -1.95 -4.92 -8.80
CA PHE A 57 -3.09 -5.84 -8.93
C PHE A 57 -2.80 -6.87 -10.01
N VAL A 58 -3.41 -8.05 -9.89
CA VAL A 58 -3.49 -9.01 -10.99
C VAL A 58 -4.87 -8.86 -11.62
N SER A 59 -4.91 -8.40 -12.88
CA SER A 59 -6.17 -8.21 -13.60
C SER A 59 -6.14 -8.99 -14.92
N THR A 60 -7.27 -9.58 -15.27
CA THR A 60 -7.46 -10.41 -16.48
C THR A 60 -8.08 -9.64 -17.64
N CYS A 61 -8.71 -8.49 -17.35
CA CYS A 61 -9.27 -7.56 -18.33
C CYS A 61 -9.31 -6.14 -17.76
N LEU A 62 -9.57 -5.15 -18.62
CA LEU A 62 -9.69 -3.74 -18.23
C LEU A 62 -10.78 -3.51 -17.18
N GLN A 63 -11.94 -4.16 -17.34
CA GLN A 63 -13.04 -4.03 -16.40
C GLN A 63 -12.62 -4.46 -14.99
N HIS A 64 -11.97 -5.62 -14.87
CA HIS A 64 -11.47 -6.12 -13.58
C HIS A 64 -10.42 -5.18 -12.96
N TYR A 65 -9.58 -4.55 -13.77
CA TYR A 65 -8.63 -3.54 -13.30
C TYR A 65 -9.33 -2.30 -12.73
N LEU A 66 -10.33 -1.76 -13.45
CA LEU A 66 -11.09 -0.60 -12.99
C LEU A 66 -11.88 -0.89 -11.70
N GLU A 67 -12.48 -2.07 -11.62
CA GLU A 67 -13.17 -2.53 -10.40
C GLU A 67 -12.20 -2.64 -9.22
N SER A 68 -10.96 -3.12 -9.46
CA SER A 68 -9.94 -3.20 -8.42
C SER A 68 -9.54 -1.82 -7.90
N LEU A 69 -9.39 -0.83 -8.79
CA LEU A 69 -9.11 0.55 -8.40
C LEU A 69 -10.25 1.17 -7.60
N GLN A 70 -11.49 0.96 -8.03
CA GLN A 70 -12.67 1.45 -7.34
C GLN A 70 -12.79 0.84 -5.94
N ALA A 71 -12.65 -0.49 -5.83
CA ALA A 71 -12.69 -1.18 -4.55
C ALA A 71 -11.58 -0.70 -3.62
N LEU A 72 -10.36 -0.48 -4.13
CA LEU A 72 -9.27 0.07 -3.32
C LEU A 72 -9.60 1.48 -2.81
N ALA A 73 -10.17 2.35 -3.65
CA ALA A 73 -10.56 3.71 -3.24
C ALA A 73 -11.64 3.70 -2.15
N GLU A 74 -12.63 2.81 -2.27
CA GLU A 74 -13.67 2.62 -1.25
C GLU A 74 -13.11 2.13 0.08
N LEU A 75 -12.15 1.19 0.05
CA LEU A 75 -11.47 0.71 1.26
C LEU A 75 -10.66 1.81 1.95
N ALA A 76 -10.08 2.74 1.20
CA ALA A 76 -9.30 3.85 1.74
C ALA A 76 -10.16 5.01 2.29
N ALA A 77 -11.40 5.14 1.81
CA ALA A 77 -12.33 6.19 2.25
C ALA A 77 -13.13 5.82 3.52
N ALA A 78 -13.10 4.56 3.93
CA ALA A 78 -13.87 3.99 5.04
C ALA A 78 -13.05 3.87 6.34
#